data_AF-A0A2H0VWI2-F1
#
_entry.id   AF-A0A2H0VWI2-F1
#
_cell.length_a   1.000
_cell.length_b   1.000
_cell.length_c   1.000
_cell.angle_alpha   90.00
_cell.angle_beta   90.00
_cell.angle_gamma   90.00
#
_symmetry.space_group_name_H-M   'P 1'
#
loop_
_entity.id
_entity.type
_entity.pdbx_description
1 polymer ?
#
loop_
_entity_poly.entity_id
_entity_poly.type
_entity_poly.pdbx_seq_one_letter_code
_entity_poly.pdbx_strand_id
1 'polypeptide(L)' 'MTYLLDELIDGQKGKVLATAKRILPDITDEDLLQPNDFPELEFHPHFRYEEGILDGLRVAKAALQAESLS' A
#
# COMPACT_ATOMS: atom_id res chain seq x y z
N MET A 1 11.61 6.35 -16.77
CA MET A 1 12.52 6.42 -15.60
C MET A 1 11.78 6.13 -14.28
N THR A 2 10.70 5.33 -14.30
CA THR A 2 9.90 5.01 -13.09
C THR A 2 9.79 3.51 -12.80
N TYR A 3 10.40 2.66 -13.66
CA TYR A 3 10.24 1.21 -13.60
C TYR A 3 10.61 0.61 -12.22
N LEU A 4 11.73 1.06 -11.63
CA LEU A 4 12.10 0.63 -10.29
C LEU A 4 11.07 1.06 -9.22
N LEU A 5 10.50 2.25 -9.35
CA LEU A 5 9.48 2.72 -8.40
C LEU A 5 8.17 1.93 -8.55
N ASP A 6 7.83 1.53 -9.77
CA ASP A 6 6.69 0.64 -10.04
C ASP A 6 6.89 -0.74 -9.41
N GLU A 7 8.09 -1.33 -9.55
CA GLU A 7 8.45 -2.60 -8.89
C GLU A 7 8.41 -2.49 -7.36
N LEU A 8 8.88 -1.38 -6.79
CA LEU A 8 8.82 -1.12 -5.35
C LEU A 8 7.37 -1.02 -4.86
N ILE A 9 6.51 -0.33 -5.61
CA ILE A 9 5.08 -0.22 -5.29
C ILE A 9 4.42 -1.61 -5.32
N ASP A 10 4.67 -2.41 -6.35
CA ASP A 10 4.06 -3.74 -6.47
C ASP A 10 4.56 -4.71 -5.39
N GLY A 11 5.85 -4.67 -5.07
CA GLY A 11 6.42 -5.39 -3.94
C GLY A 11 5.79 -4.97 -2.60
N GLN A 12 5.58 -3.67 -2.40
CA GLN A 12 4.96 -3.16 -1.17
C GLN A 12 3.47 -3.52 -1.06
N LYS A 13 2.71 -3.49 -2.17
CA LYS A 13 1.33 -4.02 -2.20
C LYS A 13 1.26 -5.47 -1.72
N GLY A 14 2.20 -6.30 -2.17
CA GLY A 14 2.29 -7.70 -1.73
C GLY A 14 2.50 -7.84 -0.22
N LYS A 15 3.32 -6.97 0.39
CA LYS A 15 3.53 -6.95 1.85
C LYS A 15 2.30 -6.49 2.62
N VAL A 16 1.61 -5.47 2.14
CA VAL A 16 0.35 -4.98 2.74
C VAL A 16 -0.68 -6.11 2.73
N LEU A 17 -0.85 -6.79 1.59
CA LEU A 17 -1.76 -7.92 1.47
C LEU A 17 -1.37 -9.10 2.38
N ALA A 18 -0.11 -9.48 2.41
CA ALA A 18 0.37 -10.56 3.28
C ALA A 18 0.19 -10.20 4.77
N THR A 19 0.38 -8.92 5.13
CA THR A 19 0.15 -8.43 6.49
C THR A 19 -1.33 -8.44 6.84
N ALA A 20 -2.20 -8.00 5.93
CA ALA A 20 -3.64 -8.04 6.11
C ALA A 20 -4.14 -9.48 6.30
N LYS A 21 -3.75 -10.40 5.41
CA LYS A 21 -4.13 -11.83 5.49
C LYS A 21 -3.64 -12.52 6.77
N ARG A 22 -2.56 -12.03 7.38
CA ARG A 22 -2.09 -12.53 8.68
C ARG A 22 -2.99 -12.07 9.84
N ILE A 23 -3.64 -10.92 9.71
CA ILE A 23 -4.51 -10.32 10.74
C ILE A 23 -5.97 -10.78 10.54
N LEU A 24 -6.45 -10.71 9.29
CA LEU A 24 -7.76 -11.12 8.83
C LEU A 24 -7.59 -12.12 7.66
N PRO A 25 -7.60 -13.44 7.92
CA PRO A 25 -7.32 -14.46 6.91
C PRO A 25 -8.23 -14.43 5.68
N ASP A 26 -9.49 -14.06 5.86
CA ASP A 26 -10.51 -14.07 4.81
C ASP A 26 -10.54 -12.77 3.99
N ILE A 27 -9.61 -11.85 4.24
CA ILE A 27 -9.58 -10.56 3.54
C ILE A 27 -9.17 -10.71 2.08
N THR A 28 -9.88 -10.00 1.21
CA THR A 28 -9.64 -9.97 -0.22
C THR A 28 -8.81 -8.75 -0.63
N ASP A 29 -8.31 -8.77 -1.85
CA ASP A 29 -7.58 -7.62 -2.41
C ASP A 29 -8.50 -6.41 -2.60
N GLU A 30 -9.81 -6.65 -2.79
CA GLU A 30 -10.83 -5.60 -2.95
C GLU A 30 -11.13 -4.92 -1.62
N ASP A 31 -11.18 -5.67 -0.52
CA ASP A 31 -11.34 -5.14 0.84
C ASP A 31 -10.21 -4.18 1.23
N LEU A 32 -8.99 -4.42 0.72
CA LEU A 32 -7.83 -3.54 0.93
C LEU A 32 -7.91 -2.21 0.18
N LEU A 33 -8.92 -1.99 -0.65
CA LEU A 33 -9.20 -0.65 -1.17
C LEU A 33 -9.78 0.25 -0.09
N GLN A 34 -10.44 -0.31 0.93
CA GLN A 34 -11.03 0.41 2.06
C GLN A 34 -10.64 -0.26 3.40
N PRO A 35 -9.34 -0.35 3.75
CA PRO A 35 -8.89 -1.11 4.92
C PRO A 35 -9.37 -0.50 6.25
N ASN A 36 -9.82 0.76 6.25
CA ASN A 36 -10.39 1.43 7.42
C ASN A 36 -11.79 0.89 7.79
N ASP A 37 -12.46 0.14 6.91
CA ASP A 37 -13.72 -0.53 7.23
C ASP A 37 -13.53 -1.75 8.15
N PHE A 38 -12.27 -2.16 8.35
CA PHE A 38 -11.87 -3.28 9.19
C PHE A 38 -11.12 -2.77 10.42
N PRO A 39 -11.77 -2.70 11.61
CA PRO A 39 -11.12 -2.23 12.84
C PRO A 39 -9.83 -2.98 13.17
N GLU A 40 -9.77 -4.27 12.85
CA GLU A 40 -8.59 -5.12 13.05
C GLU A 40 -7.39 -4.68 12.20
N LEU A 41 -7.62 -3.99 11.08
CA LEU A 41 -6.56 -3.40 10.27
C LEU A 41 -6.31 -1.93 10.65
N GLU A 42 -7.37 -1.15 10.81
CA GLU A 42 -7.29 0.29 11.14
C GLU A 42 -6.47 0.51 12.41
N PHE A 43 -6.72 -0.30 13.45
CA PHE A 43 -6.05 -0.15 14.74
C PHE A 43 -4.79 -1.02 14.88
N HIS A 44 -4.35 -1.73 13.84
CA HIS A 44 -3.18 -2.60 13.92
C HIS A 44 -1.89 -1.88 13.46
N PRO A 45 -0.97 -1.53 14.38
CA PRO A 45 0.15 -0.63 14.08
C PRO A 45 1.05 -1.11 12.93
N HIS A 46 1.32 -2.42 12.89
CA HIS A 46 2.15 -3.00 11.82
C HIS A 46 1.49 -2.92 10.45
N PHE A 47 0.16 -3.05 10.37
CA PHE A 47 -0.54 -2.95 9.09
C PHE A 47 -0.50 -1.51 8.59
N ARG A 48 -0.84 -0.56 9.47
CA ARG A 48 -0.80 0.88 9.17
C ARG A 48 0.59 1.37 8.77
N TYR A 49 1.65 0.79 9.35
CA TYR A 49 3.01 1.09 8.95
C TYR A 49 3.30 0.66 7.49
N GLU A 50 2.96 -0.59 7.14
CA GLU A 50 3.18 -1.10 5.78
C GLU A 50 2.33 -0.35 4.74
N GLU A 51 1.09 0.01 5.10
CA GLU A 51 0.20 0.84 4.28
C GLU A 51 0.78 2.25 4.07
N GLY A 52 1.29 2.88 5.13
CA GLY A 52 1.91 4.20 5.03
C GLY A 52 3.14 4.22 4.11
N ILE A 53 3.93 3.14 4.07
CA ILE A 53 5.03 3.00 3.11
C ILE A 53 4.49 2.96 1.67
N LEU A 54 3.43 2.18 1.42
CA LEU A 54 2.81 2.09 0.10
C LEU A 54 2.32 3.47 -0.38
N ASP A 55 1.67 4.22 0.50
CA ASP A 55 1.19 5.57 0.19
C ASP A 55 2.35 6.54 -0.06
N GLY A 56 3.42 6.47 0.73
CA GLY A 56 4.64 7.26 0.47
C GLY A 56 5.24 7.00 -0.91
N LEU A 57 5.31 5.74 -1.35
CA LEU A 57 5.80 5.36 -2.68
C LEU A 57 4.88 5.89 -3.80
N ARG A 58 3.56 5.83 -3.61
CA ARG A 58 2.57 6.39 -4.56
C ARG A 58 2.70 7.91 -4.67
N VAL A 59 2.88 8.61 -3.56
CA VAL A 59 3.12 10.06 -3.54
C VAL A 59 4.40 10.40 -4.30
N ALA A 60 5.50 9.68 -4.06
CA ALA A 60 6.75 9.87 -4.78
C ALA A 60 6.57 9.68 -6.30
N LYS A 61 5.82 8.65 -6.71
CA LYS A 61 5.51 8.40 -8.12
C LYS A 61 4.71 9.55 -8.74
N ALA A 62 3.66 10.01 -8.06
CA ALA A 62 2.85 11.12 -8.53
C ALA A 62 3.67 12.41 -8.70
N ALA A 63 4.59 12.70 -7.76
CA ALA A 63 5.48 13.84 -7.83
C ALA A 63 6.43 13.78 -9.03
N LEU A 64 7.10 12.65 -9.26
CA LEU A 64 7.99 12.45 -10.41
C LEU A 64 7.23 12.54 -11.75
N GLN A 65 6.00 12.03 -11.79
CA GLN A 65 5.16 12.16 -12.98
C GLN A 65 4.78 13.61 -13.25
N ALA A 66 4.41 14.37 -12.22
CA ALA A 66 4.11 15.79 -12.35
C ALA A 66 5.33 16.60 -12.84
N GLU A 67 6.52 16.32 -12.30
CA GLU A 67 7.78 16.94 -12.76
C GLU A 67 8.07 16.60 -14.23
N SER A 68 7.84 15.36 -14.66
CA SER A 68 8.09 14.96 -16.06
C SER A 68 7.15 15.60 -17.08
N LEU A 69 6.05 16.21 -16.62
CA LEU A 69 5.05 16.89 -17.46
C LEU A 69 5.26 18.41 -17.53
N SER A 70 6.13 18.98 -16.68
CA SER A 70 6.49 20.41 -16.66
C SER A 70 7.68 20.73 -17.55
#